data_AF-A0A1H7SZB1-F1
#
_entry.id   AF-A0A1H7SZB1-F1
#
_cell.length_a   1.000
_cell.length_b   1.000
_cell.length_c   1.000
_cell.angle_alpha   90.00
_cell.angle_beta   90.00
_cell.angle_gamma   90.00
#
_symmetry.space_group_name_H-M   'P 1'
#
loop_
_entity.id
_entity.type
_entity.pdbx_description
1 polymer ?
#
loop_
_entity_poly.entity_id
_entity_poly.type
_entity_poly.pdbx_seq_one_letter_code
_entity_poly.pdbx_strand_id
1 'polypeptide(L)'
;MPFSIIRNDITKVKADAIVNTANPDVAIGDGVDAAIYKAAGEEKLFAARREIGVLEPGEVGITPAFDLDAKYIIHASGPWWEGGNKGEAELLRKCYDKSLILAADNGCESIAFPLLATGTYGFPKELGIQIAVDAFTAFLLDHEMLITLVVFGEYAYHVSGKIFDDVKSFIDEEYVSAALEDEYQYDGIPEEPMEYMQCATAFSDEESDAGTSEERDEEEEFDEDWEEEQSDLSDEIGFPEPNYIKTQGGPREKGKNKRGIFADAMKAMSAARMGKAKESAPMECQAEMMFGTAKESQSLDDALKEMYTDSFEKHLQQLINKKGLKNSEIYAVANISKQYFSKLLKGQVKPSKEKVLSLAVGLRLNLDETVDFLRLAGYALSPISQTDVVVKYFIIHEDYNVMKIDITLFDYGLDPLSKG
;
A
#
# COMPACT_ATOMS: atom_id res chain seq x y z
N MET A 1 1.81 -16.61 -9.39
CA MET A 1 2.36 -17.87 -8.82
C MET A 1 2.57 -17.48 -7.38
N PRO A 2 1.85 -18.05 -6.39
CA PRO A 2 1.48 -17.23 -5.25
C PRO A 2 2.70 -16.88 -4.39
N PHE A 3 3.07 -15.61 -4.41
CA PHE A 3 3.38 -14.96 -3.14
C PHE A 3 2.07 -14.80 -2.39
N SER A 4 2.06 -15.10 -1.09
CA SER A 4 0.91 -14.86 -0.23
C SER A 4 1.34 -14.43 1.16
N ILE A 5 0.65 -13.44 1.74
CA ILE A 5 0.76 -13.10 3.16
C ILE A 5 -0.41 -13.71 3.92
N ILE A 6 -0.15 -14.38 5.05
CA ILE A 6 -1.18 -15.00 5.89
C ILE A 6 -0.95 -14.72 7.38
N ARG A 7 -2.04 -14.49 8.11
CA ARG A 7 -2.05 -14.43 9.58
C ARG A 7 -2.19 -15.84 10.14
N ASN A 8 -1.09 -16.47 10.53
CA ASN A 8 -1.10 -17.85 11.04
C ASN A 8 0.09 -18.15 11.98
N ASP A 9 0.04 -19.29 12.65
CA ASP A 9 1.19 -19.92 13.29
C ASP A 9 1.99 -20.70 12.23
N ILE A 10 3.26 -20.34 12.03
CA ILE A 10 4.12 -20.94 11.00
C ILE A 10 4.33 -22.45 11.19
N THR A 11 4.26 -22.96 12.43
CA THR A 11 4.34 -24.41 12.71
C THR A 11 3.15 -25.21 12.16
N LYS A 12 2.08 -24.51 11.74
CA LYS A 12 0.85 -25.08 11.16
C LYS A 12 0.71 -24.82 9.65
N VAL A 13 1.71 -24.21 9.01
CA VAL A 13 1.68 -23.89 7.57
C VAL A 13 2.26 -25.05 6.77
N LYS A 14 1.49 -25.52 5.78
CA LYS A 14 1.92 -26.57 4.85
C LYS A 14 2.87 -25.97 3.80
N ALA A 15 4.15 -26.30 3.89
CA ALA A 15 5.18 -25.97 2.92
C ALA A 15 6.28 -27.04 2.92
N ASP A 16 7.03 -27.20 1.83
CA ASP A 16 8.16 -28.13 1.78
C ASP A 16 9.30 -27.69 2.69
N ALA A 17 9.54 -26.37 2.78
CA ALA A 17 10.49 -25.76 3.70
C ALA A 17 9.80 -24.75 4.61
N ILE A 18 10.13 -24.78 5.90
CA ILE A 18 9.78 -23.74 6.88
C ILE A 18 11.06 -23.01 7.29
N VAL A 19 11.06 -21.69 7.26
CA VAL A 19 12.20 -20.88 7.69
C VAL A 19 12.09 -20.56 9.18
N ASN A 20 13.21 -20.61 9.88
CA ASN A 20 13.35 -20.35 11.29
C ASN A 20 14.25 -19.12 11.53
N THR A 21 13.86 -18.24 12.45
CA THR A 21 14.67 -17.14 12.98
C THR A 21 15.71 -17.71 13.96
N ALA A 22 16.81 -18.20 13.43
CA ALA A 22 17.82 -18.89 14.23
C ALA A 22 18.83 -17.92 14.85
N ASN A 23 19.31 -18.26 16.05
CA ASN A 23 20.45 -17.58 16.65
C ASN A 23 21.78 -17.98 15.95
N PRO A 24 22.81 -17.10 15.97
CA PRO A 24 24.12 -17.42 15.40
C PRO A 24 24.78 -18.64 16.06
N ASP A 25 24.84 -18.61 17.39
CA ASP A 25 25.23 -19.74 18.22
C ASP A 25 24.16 -20.84 18.22
N VAL A 26 24.57 -22.05 18.59
CA VAL A 26 23.66 -23.20 18.70
C VAL A 26 22.90 -23.14 20.04
N ALA A 27 21.92 -22.25 20.07
CA ALA A 27 20.97 -22.04 21.16
C ALA A 27 19.52 -22.11 20.67
N ILE A 28 18.58 -22.24 21.61
CA ILE A 28 17.14 -22.10 21.39
C ILE A 28 16.74 -20.73 21.94
N GLY A 29 16.23 -19.86 21.08
CA GLY A 29 15.73 -18.54 21.42
C GLY A 29 14.26 -18.55 21.86
N ASP A 30 13.61 -17.39 21.76
CA ASP A 30 12.20 -17.19 22.06
C ASP A 30 11.33 -17.13 20.79
N GLY A 31 10.04 -16.81 20.95
CA GLY A 31 9.11 -16.57 19.84
C GLY A 31 9.00 -17.74 18.85
N VAL A 32 9.34 -17.46 17.59
CA VAL A 32 9.25 -18.41 16.47
C VAL A 32 10.24 -19.56 16.60
N ASP A 33 11.44 -19.31 17.14
CA ASP A 33 12.49 -20.32 17.29
C ASP A 33 12.03 -21.40 18.29
N ALA A 34 11.62 -20.99 19.49
CA ALA A 34 11.02 -21.87 20.49
C ALA A 34 9.80 -22.66 19.96
N ALA A 35 8.95 -22.02 19.14
CA ALA A 35 7.79 -22.67 18.54
C ALA A 35 8.19 -23.77 17.56
N ILE A 36 9.17 -23.51 16.67
CA ILE A 36 9.67 -24.47 15.68
C ILE A 36 10.40 -25.63 16.36
N TYR A 37 11.27 -25.38 17.35
CA TYR A 37 11.91 -26.44 18.14
C TYR A 37 10.89 -27.34 18.85
N LYS A 38 9.89 -26.75 19.49
CA LYS A 38 8.82 -27.48 20.19
C LYS A 38 7.97 -28.32 19.23
N ALA A 39 7.70 -27.83 18.02
CA ALA A 39 6.85 -28.52 17.04
C ALA A 39 7.60 -29.60 16.24
N ALA A 40 8.89 -29.40 15.96
CA ALA A 40 9.73 -30.38 15.26
C ALA A 40 10.25 -31.51 16.17
N GLY A 41 10.27 -31.30 17.48
CA GLY A 41 10.85 -32.21 18.47
C GLY A 41 12.24 -31.74 18.89
N GLU A 42 12.30 -31.07 20.04
CA GLU A 42 13.41 -30.23 20.49
C GLU A 42 14.78 -30.93 20.43
N GLU A 43 14.91 -32.11 21.03
CA GLU A 43 16.17 -32.88 21.05
C GLU A 43 16.67 -33.24 19.64
N LYS A 44 15.77 -33.56 18.72
CA LYS A 44 16.10 -33.95 17.33
C LYS A 44 16.63 -32.76 16.56
N LEU A 45 15.91 -31.65 16.59
CA LEU A 45 16.29 -30.44 15.89
C LEU A 45 17.57 -29.83 16.46
N PHE A 46 17.75 -29.87 17.79
CA PHE A 46 18.94 -29.34 18.45
C PHE A 46 20.19 -30.18 18.17
N ALA A 47 20.04 -31.51 18.06
CA ALA A 47 21.13 -32.37 17.57
C ALA A 47 21.55 -32.01 16.14
N ALA A 48 20.61 -31.84 15.21
CA ALA A 48 20.93 -31.47 13.83
C ALA A 48 21.48 -30.02 13.70
N ARG A 49 20.95 -29.06 14.49
CA ARG A 49 21.48 -27.69 14.53
C ARG A 49 22.93 -27.64 15.03
N ARG A 50 23.34 -28.56 15.92
CA ARG A 50 24.73 -28.71 16.38
C ARG A 50 25.68 -29.19 15.28
N GLU A 51 25.22 -30.01 14.34
CA GLU A 51 26.05 -30.45 13.20
C GLU A 51 26.33 -29.32 12.20
N ILE A 52 25.46 -28.29 12.15
CA ILE A 52 25.66 -27.07 11.34
C ILE A 52 26.72 -26.14 11.96
N GLY A 53 26.84 -26.09 13.29
CA GLY A 53 27.78 -25.18 13.98
C GLY A 53 27.31 -23.73 14.06
N VAL A 54 28.22 -22.76 14.02
CA VAL A 54 27.88 -21.32 14.08
C VAL A 54 27.32 -20.84 12.73
N LEU A 55 26.26 -20.04 12.75
CA LEU A 55 25.72 -19.34 11.58
C LEU A 55 25.90 -17.82 11.76
N GLU A 56 26.94 -17.25 11.17
CA GLU A 56 27.15 -15.80 11.17
C GLU A 56 25.92 -15.04 10.59
N PRO A 57 25.66 -13.78 10.99
CA PRO A 57 24.56 -13.00 10.43
C PRO A 57 24.57 -12.97 8.89
N GLY A 58 23.40 -13.17 8.28
CA GLY A 58 23.27 -13.34 6.84
C GLY A 58 23.65 -14.74 6.32
N GLU A 59 23.95 -15.71 7.18
CA GLU A 59 24.11 -17.13 6.81
C GLU A 59 22.87 -17.96 7.15
N VAL A 60 22.73 -19.08 6.44
CA VAL A 60 21.61 -20.01 6.61
C VAL A 60 22.12 -21.45 6.63
N GLY A 61 21.42 -22.33 7.36
CA GLY A 61 21.66 -23.77 7.36
C GLY A 61 20.34 -24.55 7.22
N ILE A 62 20.39 -25.83 6.86
CA ILE A 62 19.20 -26.65 6.62
C ILE A 62 19.24 -27.96 7.42
N THR A 63 18.10 -28.33 8.01
CA THR A 63 17.89 -29.61 8.69
C THR A 63 16.61 -30.29 8.17
N PRO A 64 16.41 -31.60 8.39
CA PRO A 64 15.09 -32.20 8.26
C PRO A 64 14.06 -31.50 9.16
N ALA A 65 12.78 -31.52 8.78
CA ALA A 65 11.70 -30.91 9.57
C ALA A 65 11.20 -31.77 10.75
N PHE A 66 11.66 -33.02 10.84
CA PHE A 66 11.33 -33.99 11.89
C PHE A 66 9.82 -34.22 12.08
N ASP A 67 9.20 -33.66 13.13
CA ASP A 67 7.79 -33.91 13.47
C ASP A 67 6.82 -32.85 12.89
N LEU A 68 7.33 -31.85 12.15
CA LEU A 68 6.53 -30.87 11.38
C LEU A 68 6.01 -31.44 10.06
N ASP A 69 4.91 -30.87 9.56
CA ASP A 69 4.29 -31.18 8.25
C ASP A 69 5.02 -30.47 7.09
N ALA A 70 6.33 -30.69 7.01
CA ALA A 70 7.26 -30.13 6.04
C ALA A 70 8.39 -31.15 5.73
N LYS A 71 9.23 -30.88 4.72
CA LYS A 71 10.44 -31.68 4.45
C LYS A 71 11.64 -31.16 5.23
N TYR A 72 11.82 -29.83 5.25
CA TYR A 72 13.01 -29.16 5.78
C TYR A 72 12.70 -27.97 6.69
N ILE A 73 13.62 -27.69 7.61
CA ILE A 73 13.71 -26.40 8.32
C ILE A 73 14.97 -25.68 7.83
N ILE A 74 14.83 -24.44 7.40
CA ILE A 74 15.94 -23.56 7.03
C ILE A 74 16.16 -22.56 8.17
N HIS A 75 17.27 -22.71 8.88
CA HIS A 75 17.70 -21.85 9.98
C HIS A 75 18.39 -20.62 9.40
N ALA A 76 17.79 -19.44 9.49
CA ALA A 76 18.35 -18.19 8.97
C ALA A 76 18.80 -17.28 10.12
N SER A 77 20.09 -16.90 10.11
CA SER A 77 20.71 -16.07 11.15
C SER A 77 20.56 -14.58 10.81
N GLY A 78 19.56 -13.92 11.41
CA GLY A 78 19.26 -12.52 11.14
C GLY A 78 20.30 -11.55 11.75
N PRO A 79 20.42 -10.32 11.21
CA PRO A 79 21.16 -9.25 11.88
C PRO A 79 20.36 -8.65 13.03
N TRP A 80 21.05 -8.26 14.09
CA TRP A 80 20.53 -7.33 15.09
C TRP A 80 20.44 -5.93 14.50
N TRP A 81 19.41 -5.15 14.86
CA TRP A 81 19.28 -3.77 14.39
C TRP A 81 20.17 -2.81 15.21
N GLU A 82 21.13 -2.16 14.56
CA GLU A 82 22.04 -1.20 15.18
C GLU A 82 21.96 0.18 14.51
N GLY A 83 20.76 0.54 14.04
CA GLY A 83 20.46 1.84 13.44
C GLY A 83 20.57 1.89 11.91
N GLY A 84 20.75 0.76 11.23
CA GLY A 84 20.65 0.65 9.76
C GLY A 84 21.86 1.15 8.99
N ASN A 85 22.99 1.38 9.66
CA ASN A 85 24.19 2.00 9.09
C ASN A 85 25.41 1.04 9.08
N LYS A 86 25.21 -0.25 9.38
CA LYS A 86 26.25 -1.30 9.45
C LYS A 86 26.10 -2.40 8.40
N GLY A 87 25.11 -2.29 7.52
CA GLY A 87 24.81 -3.28 6.48
C GLY A 87 23.70 -4.27 6.88
N GLU A 88 22.89 -3.94 7.89
CA GLU A 88 21.84 -4.82 8.40
C GLU A 88 20.77 -5.15 7.35
N ALA A 89 20.48 -4.21 6.45
CA ALA A 89 19.52 -4.43 5.35
C ALA A 89 20.04 -5.50 4.37
N GLU A 90 21.32 -5.43 4.00
CA GLU A 90 22.01 -6.36 3.12
C GLU A 90 22.15 -7.76 3.75
N LEU A 91 22.42 -7.82 5.06
CA LEU A 91 22.47 -9.09 5.80
C LEU A 91 21.09 -9.74 5.90
N LEU A 92 20.03 -8.97 6.16
CA LEU A 92 18.65 -9.48 6.18
C LEU A 92 18.20 -9.95 4.78
N ARG A 93 18.53 -9.17 3.74
CA ARG A 93 18.28 -9.51 2.33
C ARG A 93 18.95 -10.85 1.96
N LYS A 94 20.22 -11.00 2.33
CA LYS A 94 21.03 -12.20 2.14
C LYS A 94 20.44 -13.44 2.83
N CYS A 95 19.78 -13.31 3.99
CA CYS A 95 19.02 -14.40 4.61
C CYS A 95 17.87 -14.89 3.72
N TYR A 96 17.06 -13.98 3.16
CA TYR A 96 15.97 -14.36 2.26
C TYR A 96 16.50 -15.01 0.99
N ASP A 97 17.42 -14.35 0.27
CA ASP A 97 18.00 -14.86 -0.99
C ASP A 97 18.62 -16.27 -0.81
N LYS A 98 19.41 -16.48 0.25
CA LYS A 98 20.01 -17.79 0.53
C LYS A 98 18.98 -18.85 0.91
N SER A 99 17.94 -18.51 1.67
CA SER A 99 16.88 -19.45 2.05
C SER A 99 16.08 -19.93 0.83
N LEU A 100 15.77 -19.02 -0.10
CA LEU A 100 15.06 -19.31 -1.35
C LEU A 100 15.87 -20.25 -2.26
N ILE A 101 17.15 -19.95 -2.47
CA ILE A 101 18.07 -20.78 -3.26
C ILE A 101 18.24 -22.16 -2.61
N LEU A 102 18.46 -22.22 -1.30
CA LEU A 102 18.67 -23.50 -0.59
C LEU A 102 17.42 -24.39 -0.61
N ALA A 103 16.22 -23.82 -0.61
CA ALA A 103 14.97 -24.57 -0.81
C ALA A 103 14.84 -25.09 -2.26
N ALA A 104 15.18 -24.28 -3.27
CA ALA A 104 15.17 -24.68 -4.67
C ALA A 104 16.16 -25.81 -4.96
N ASP A 105 17.39 -25.71 -4.45
CA ASP A 105 18.44 -26.73 -4.59
C ASP A 105 18.05 -28.07 -3.93
N ASN A 106 17.18 -28.04 -2.91
CA ASN A 106 16.62 -29.22 -2.25
C ASN A 106 15.26 -29.68 -2.84
N GLY A 107 14.82 -29.12 -3.98
CA GLY A 107 13.60 -29.55 -4.67
C GLY A 107 12.30 -29.23 -3.92
N CYS A 108 12.25 -28.08 -3.24
CA CYS A 108 11.04 -27.55 -2.64
C CYS A 108 10.18 -26.87 -3.71
N GLU A 109 8.88 -27.17 -3.76
CA GLU A 109 7.90 -26.42 -4.56
C GLU A 109 7.29 -25.27 -3.76
N SER A 110 7.45 -25.28 -2.43
CA SER A 110 6.85 -24.34 -1.49
C SER A 110 7.72 -24.01 -0.28
N ILE A 111 7.71 -22.74 0.16
CA ILE A 111 8.45 -22.24 1.31
C ILE A 111 7.61 -21.26 2.15
N ALA A 112 7.67 -21.41 3.49
CA ALA A 112 7.05 -20.50 4.44
C ALA A 112 8.10 -19.71 5.23
N PHE A 113 8.01 -18.39 5.20
CA PHE A 113 8.87 -17.46 5.94
C PHE A 113 8.10 -16.83 7.10
N PRO A 114 8.69 -16.72 8.31
CA PRO A 114 8.30 -15.70 9.27
C PRO A 114 8.92 -14.37 8.84
N LEU A 115 8.43 -13.25 9.39
CA LEU A 115 9.12 -11.97 9.20
C LEU A 115 10.43 -11.96 10.00
N LEU A 116 11.57 -12.01 9.29
CA LEU A 116 12.89 -12.19 9.89
C LEU A 116 13.36 -10.93 10.64
N ALA A 117 14.04 -11.12 11.78
CA ALA A 117 14.65 -10.10 12.64
C ALA A 117 13.73 -9.02 13.28
N THR A 118 12.45 -8.91 12.92
CA THR A 118 11.53 -7.87 13.46
C THR A 118 10.90 -8.19 14.81
N GLY A 119 11.44 -9.19 15.52
CA GLY A 119 11.09 -9.54 16.90
C GLY A 119 12.13 -9.00 17.87
N THR A 120 12.70 -9.89 18.69
CA THR A 120 13.74 -9.61 19.71
C THR A 120 14.98 -8.89 19.16
N TYR A 121 15.26 -9.01 17.85
CA TYR A 121 16.41 -8.37 17.18
C TYR A 121 16.14 -6.91 16.74
N GLY A 122 14.92 -6.39 16.95
CA GLY A 122 14.58 -4.97 16.83
C GLY A 122 14.48 -4.40 15.42
N PHE A 123 14.53 -5.23 14.36
CA PHE A 123 14.53 -4.74 12.99
C PHE A 123 13.20 -4.04 12.62
N PRO A 124 13.21 -2.85 11.98
CA PRO A 124 11.98 -2.14 11.62
C PRO A 124 11.08 -2.97 10.68
N LYS A 125 9.81 -3.14 11.05
CA LYS A 125 8.86 -4.03 10.34
C LYS A 125 8.66 -3.66 8.87
N GLU A 126 8.45 -2.36 8.59
CA GLU A 126 8.28 -1.83 7.24
C GLU A 126 9.48 -2.16 6.35
N LEU A 127 10.70 -1.90 6.84
CA LEU A 127 11.94 -2.18 6.12
C LEU A 127 12.17 -3.67 5.93
N GLY A 128 11.89 -4.49 6.97
CA GLY A 128 12.00 -5.95 6.91
C GLY A 128 11.05 -6.57 5.89
N ILE A 129 9.84 -6.01 5.73
CA ILE A 129 8.85 -6.45 4.74
C ILE A 129 9.22 -5.97 3.34
N GLN A 130 9.67 -4.72 3.16
CA GLN A 130 10.16 -4.23 1.88
C GLN A 130 11.33 -5.11 1.37
N ILE A 131 12.29 -5.43 2.25
CA ILE A 131 13.41 -6.34 1.95
C ILE A 131 12.91 -7.76 1.58
N ALA A 132 11.91 -8.29 2.29
CA ALA A 132 11.33 -9.59 1.99
C ALA A 132 10.63 -9.61 0.62
N VAL A 133 9.79 -8.60 0.34
CA VAL A 133 9.09 -8.43 -0.94
C VAL A 133 10.08 -8.29 -2.10
N ASP A 134 11.15 -7.51 -1.94
CA ASP A 134 12.16 -7.35 -2.98
C ASP A 134 12.99 -8.63 -3.20
N ALA A 135 13.14 -9.48 -2.19
CA ALA A 135 13.74 -10.81 -2.32
C ALA A 135 12.82 -11.79 -3.06
N PHE A 136 11.57 -11.91 -2.60
CA PHE A 136 10.56 -12.78 -3.21
C PHE A 136 10.27 -12.38 -4.66
N THR A 137 10.13 -11.07 -4.94
CA THR A 137 9.92 -10.54 -6.30
C THR A 137 11.09 -10.87 -7.21
N ALA A 138 12.33 -10.63 -6.79
CA ALA A 138 13.50 -10.91 -7.60
C ALA A 138 13.64 -12.41 -7.91
N PHE A 139 13.43 -13.29 -6.93
CA PHE A 139 13.53 -14.73 -7.09
C PHE A 139 12.41 -15.31 -8.00
N LEU A 140 11.18 -14.84 -7.86
CA LEU A 140 10.02 -15.29 -8.64
C LEU A 140 10.02 -14.83 -10.12
N LEU A 141 11.03 -14.07 -10.56
CA LEU A 141 11.25 -13.78 -11.99
C LEU A 141 11.80 -15.00 -12.75
N ASP A 142 12.69 -15.77 -12.12
CA ASP A 142 13.40 -16.90 -12.72
C ASP A 142 13.01 -18.27 -12.13
N HIS A 143 12.37 -18.30 -10.95
CA HIS A 143 11.97 -19.54 -10.25
C HIS A 143 10.44 -19.69 -10.09
N GLU A 144 9.91 -20.89 -10.37
CA GLU A 144 8.50 -21.24 -10.09
C GLU A 144 8.39 -21.92 -8.70
N MET A 145 8.05 -21.14 -7.65
CA MET A 145 7.86 -21.63 -6.28
C MET A 145 6.66 -20.94 -5.61
N LEU A 146 6.02 -21.59 -4.64
CA LEU A 146 5.03 -20.99 -3.74
C LEU A 146 5.75 -20.34 -2.54
N ILE A 147 5.57 -19.04 -2.32
CA ILE A 147 6.18 -18.33 -1.17
C ILE A 147 5.08 -17.78 -0.26
N THR A 148 5.14 -18.16 1.01
CA THR A 148 4.18 -17.72 2.04
C THR A 148 4.88 -16.91 3.11
N LEU A 149 4.56 -15.62 3.24
CA LEU A 149 4.97 -14.80 4.39
C LEU A 149 3.93 -14.97 5.51
N VAL A 150 4.37 -15.49 6.64
CA VAL A 150 3.55 -15.82 7.81
C VAL A 150 3.77 -14.77 8.88
N VAL A 151 2.71 -14.04 9.22
CA VAL A 151 2.73 -12.99 10.24
C VAL A 151 1.84 -13.36 11.42
N PHE A 152 2.25 -12.96 12.62
CA PHE A 152 1.65 -13.39 13.89
C PHE A 152 1.23 -12.20 14.75
N GLY A 153 0.12 -12.33 15.49
CA GLY A 153 -0.47 -11.27 16.30
C GLY A 153 -1.31 -10.26 15.51
N GLU A 154 -1.69 -9.15 16.14
CA GLU A 154 -2.48 -8.05 15.53
C GLU A 154 -1.64 -6.97 14.85
N TYR A 155 -0.30 -7.08 14.94
CA TYR A 155 0.65 -6.12 14.36
C TYR A 155 0.70 -6.07 12.82
N ALA A 156 -0.32 -6.63 12.14
CA ALA A 156 -0.56 -6.46 10.71
C ALA A 156 -1.01 -5.03 10.38
N TYR A 157 -1.82 -4.38 11.23
CA TYR A 157 -2.43 -3.07 10.93
C TYR A 157 -1.46 -1.88 10.74
N HIS A 158 -0.16 -2.09 10.93
CA HIS A 158 0.90 -1.07 10.84
C HIS A 158 2.15 -1.63 10.13
N VAL A 159 1.99 -2.56 9.19
CA VAL A 159 3.10 -3.23 8.50
C VAL A 159 3.74 -2.33 7.44
N SER A 160 2.96 -1.43 6.83
CA SER A 160 3.42 -0.49 5.82
C SER A 160 3.16 0.98 6.18
N GLY A 161 3.43 1.40 7.43
CA GLY A 161 3.00 2.68 8.03
C GLY A 161 2.97 3.89 7.10
N LYS A 162 4.07 4.21 6.40
CA LYS A 162 4.05 5.31 5.41
C LYS A 162 3.04 5.10 4.27
N ILE A 163 3.03 3.93 3.64
CA ILE A 163 2.08 3.60 2.56
C ILE A 163 0.65 3.60 3.12
N PHE A 164 0.46 3.15 4.36
CA PHE A 164 -0.83 3.16 5.04
C PHE A 164 -1.32 4.59 5.29
N ASP A 165 -0.47 5.52 5.70
CA ASP A 165 -0.83 6.94 5.87
C ASP A 165 -1.08 7.64 4.52
N ASP A 166 -0.25 7.38 3.51
CA ASP A 166 -0.43 7.94 2.15
C ASP A 166 -1.71 7.39 1.47
N VAL A 167 -2.04 6.10 1.67
CA VAL A 167 -3.27 5.46 1.15
C VAL A 167 -4.49 5.85 1.97
N LYS A 168 -4.37 5.98 3.30
CA LYS A 168 -5.48 6.42 4.15
C LYS A 168 -5.85 7.86 3.86
N SER A 169 -4.90 8.76 3.72
CA SER A 169 -5.18 10.15 3.33
C SER A 169 -5.83 10.23 1.95
N PHE A 170 -5.41 9.41 0.98
CA PHE A 170 -6.09 9.28 -0.31
C PHE A 170 -7.52 8.72 -0.20
N ILE A 171 -7.77 7.72 0.66
CA ILE A 171 -9.12 7.23 0.97
C ILE A 171 -9.96 8.33 1.58
N ASP A 172 -9.45 9.05 2.58
CA ASP A 172 -10.16 10.15 3.25
C ASP A 172 -10.47 11.30 2.26
N GLU A 173 -9.56 11.65 1.34
CA GLU A 173 -9.79 12.65 0.28
C GLU A 173 -10.81 12.19 -0.78
N GLU A 174 -10.75 10.93 -1.24
CA GLU A 174 -11.72 10.35 -2.19
C GLU A 174 -13.12 10.25 -1.56
N TYR A 175 -13.23 9.87 -0.28
CA TYR A 175 -14.50 9.83 0.45
C TYR A 175 -15.08 11.23 0.66
N VAL A 176 -14.27 12.22 1.04
CA VAL A 176 -14.72 13.61 1.24
C VAL A 176 -15.17 14.23 -0.08
N SER A 177 -14.43 14.02 -1.17
CA SER A 177 -14.82 14.55 -2.49
C SER A 177 -16.10 13.92 -3.02
N ALA A 178 -16.25 12.59 -2.94
CA ALA A 178 -17.48 11.91 -3.36
C ALA A 178 -18.71 12.34 -2.53
N ALA A 179 -18.56 12.51 -1.20
CA ALA A 179 -19.64 12.97 -0.34
C ALA A 179 -20.06 14.43 -0.65
N LEU A 180 -19.10 15.30 -0.98
CA LEU A 180 -19.38 16.70 -1.35
C LEU A 180 -20.05 16.83 -2.72
N GLU A 181 -19.76 15.94 -3.68
CA GLU A 181 -20.44 15.95 -4.99
C GLU A 181 -21.92 15.52 -4.89
N ASP A 182 -22.25 14.55 -4.04
CA ASP A 182 -23.64 14.14 -3.78
C ASP A 182 -24.41 15.14 -2.90
N GLU A 183 -23.78 15.77 -1.89
CA GLU A 183 -24.47 16.68 -0.96
C GLU A 183 -24.65 18.12 -1.50
N TYR A 184 -23.82 18.55 -2.46
CA TYR A 184 -23.82 19.91 -3.01
C TYR A 184 -24.00 20.01 -4.53
N GLN A 185 -24.82 19.13 -5.12
CA GLN A 185 -25.30 19.31 -6.50
C GLN A 185 -26.27 20.51 -6.62
N TYR A 186 -25.69 21.72 -6.66
CA TYR A 186 -26.41 22.99 -6.62
C TYR A 186 -27.03 23.36 -7.98
N ASP A 187 -28.15 22.72 -8.32
CA ASP A 187 -29.02 23.13 -9.42
C ASP A 187 -29.60 24.53 -9.14
N GLY A 188 -28.99 25.55 -9.76
CA GLY A 188 -29.15 26.94 -9.38
C GLY A 188 -30.57 27.50 -9.57
N ILE A 189 -31.25 27.77 -8.45
CA ILE A 189 -32.50 28.54 -8.40
C ILE A 189 -32.16 30.04 -8.27
N PRO A 190 -32.80 30.96 -9.03
CA PRO A 190 -32.51 32.40 -8.96
C PRO A 190 -32.80 33.04 -7.60
N GLU A 191 -32.07 34.12 -7.28
CA GLU A 191 -32.23 34.91 -6.05
C GLU A 191 -33.61 35.59 -5.96
N GLU A 192 -34.39 35.26 -4.93
CA GLU A 192 -35.52 36.04 -4.42
C GLU A 192 -35.34 36.21 -2.90
N PRO A 193 -35.28 37.45 -2.36
CA PRO A 193 -34.88 37.70 -0.97
C PRO A 193 -36.04 37.51 0.01
N MET A 194 -35.96 36.51 0.90
CA MET A 194 -36.93 36.36 2.00
C MET A 194 -36.61 37.27 3.20
N GLU A 195 -37.66 37.81 3.82
CA GLU A 195 -37.58 38.89 4.81
C GLU A 195 -37.21 38.40 6.23
N TYR A 196 -36.43 39.22 6.94
CA TYR A 196 -36.12 39.03 8.37
C TYR A 196 -37.37 39.26 9.24
N MET A 197 -38.00 38.19 9.75
CA MET A 197 -38.99 38.36 10.82
C MET A 197 -38.28 38.50 12.18
N GLN A 198 -38.25 39.73 12.68
CA GLN A 198 -37.61 40.07 13.95
C GLN A 198 -38.41 39.56 15.16
N CYS A 199 -37.72 39.08 16.19
CA CYS A 199 -38.24 39.07 17.55
C CYS A 199 -37.16 39.52 18.54
N ALA A 200 -37.14 40.81 18.87
CA ALA A 200 -36.55 41.29 20.12
C ALA A 200 -37.45 40.84 21.30
N THR A 201 -37.07 40.86 22.58
CA THR A 201 -36.15 41.71 23.37
C THR A 201 -35.53 40.89 24.51
N ALA A 202 -34.21 40.89 24.74
CA ALA A 202 -33.39 41.89 25.47
C ALA A 202 -33.40 41.76 27.02
N PHE A 203 -32.32 42.24 27.66
CA PHE A 203 -31.93 42.12 29.08
C PHE A 203 -31.47 40.71 29.55
N SER A 204 -30.44 40.58 30.39
CA SER A 204 -29.29 41.46 30.72
C SER A 204 -28.27 40.68 31.56
N ASP A 205 -26.97 41.00 31.43
CA ASP A 205 -25.92 40.52 32.33
C ASP A 205 -26.01 41.18 33.72
N GLU A 206 -25.64 40.45 34.79
CA GLU A 206 -24.69 40.84 35.88
C GLU A 206 -24.71 39.83 37.06
N GLU A 207 -23.70 39.91 37.92
CA GLU A 207 -23.34 38.92 38.96
C GLU A 207 -24.12 39.04 40.28
N SER A 208 -24.09 37.99 41.11
CA SER A 208 -24.20 38.10 42.59
C SER A 208 -23.56 36.89 43.29
N ASP A 209 -23.08 37.11 44.52
CA ASP A 209 -22.16 36.24 45.27
C ASP A 209 -22.72 35.78 46.65
N ALA A 210 -22.08 34.76 47.25
CA ALA A 210 -22.17 34.24 48.62
C ALA A 210 -23.45 33.47 49.06
N GLY A 211 -23.30 32.34 49.79
CA GLY A 211 -24.48 31.53 50.22
C GLY A 211 -24.36 30.45 51.32
N THR A 212 -23.24 29.74 51.51
CA THR A 212 -22.95 28.74 52.61
C THR A 212 -23.80 27.45 52.74
N SER A 213 -23.23 26.42 53.41
CA SER A 213 -23.83 25.17 53.97
C SER A 213 -24.32 24.07 52.98
N GLU A 214 -24.17 22.76 53.21
CA GLU A 214 -23.51 21.98 54.29
C GLU A 214 -23.20 20.50 53.89
N GLU A 215 -22.20 19.89 54.55
CA GLU A 215 -21.93 18.45 54.82
C GLU A 215 -21.60 17.37 53.73
N ARG A 216 -20.65 16.50 54.13
CA ARG A 216 -20.31 15.09 53.75
C ARG A 216 -19.37 14.83 52.56
N ASP A 217 -18.19 14.22 52.73
CA ASP A 217 -17.76 12.92 53.36
C ASP A 217 -17.96 11.73 52.37
N GLU A 218 -17.02 10.83 52.05
CA GLU A 218 -15.57 10.63 52.29
C GLU A 218 -14.87 10.43 50.90
N GLU A 219 -13.60 10.72 50.60
CA GLU A 219 -12.31 10.28 51.19
C GLU A 219 -12.04 8.76 51.17
N GLU A 220 -11.17 8.31 50.24
CA GLU A 220 -10.25 7.21 50.49
C GLU A 220 -8.88 7.56 49.87
N GLU A 221 -7.80 7.23 50.58
CA GLU A 221 -6.48 7.83 50.48
C GLU A 221 -5.42 6.72 50.29
N PHE A 222 -4.40 6.94 49.45
CA PHE A 222 -3.16 6.16 49.53
C PHE A 222 -1.96 6.90 48.93
N ASP A 223 -1.00 7.23 49.79
CA ASP A 223 0.31 7.78 49.42
C ASP A 223 1.26 6.69 48.86
N GLU A 224 2.33 7.12 48.18
CA GLU A 224 3.68 6.76 48.62
C GLU A 224 4.71 7.75 48.06
N ASP A 225 5.37 8.51 48.94
CA ASP A 225 6.48 9.43 48.64
C ASP A 225 7.71 8.69 48.08
N TRP A 226 8.44 9.32 47.13
CA TRP A 226 9.90 9.19 47.00
C TRP A 226 10.50 10.46 46.34
N GLU A 227 11.01 11.38 47.15
CA GLU A 227 12.01 12.41 46.74
C GLU A 227 13.45 11.97 47.13
N GLU A 228 14.42 12.91 47.03
CA GLU A 228 15.86 12.80 47.35
C GLU A 228 16.73 11.97 46.37
N GLU A 229 17.93 12.42 45.93
CA GLU A 229 18.58 13.75 46.01
C GLU A 229 19.78 13.83 45.01
N GLN A 230 20.46 15.00 44.96
CA GLN A 230 21.86 15.22 44.51
C GLN A 230 22.18 15.09 43.00
N SER A 231 23.13 15.85 42.40
CA SER A 231 24.00 16.94 42.88
C SER A 231 24.65 17.70 41.69
N ASP A 232 25.13 18.93 41.91
CA ASP A 232 25.98 19.65 40.94
C ASP A 232 27.32 18.95 40.64
N LEU A 233 27.82 19.06 39.41
CA LEU A 233 29.26 19.05 39.09
C LEU A 233 29.53 19.61 37.69
N SER A 234 30.54 20.49 37.56
CA SER A 234 30.94 21.13 36.30
C SER A 234 32.34 20.69 35.83
N ASP A 235 32.58 20.86 34.51
CA ASP A 235 33.89 20.83 33.82
C ASP A 235 34.62 19.46 33.76
N GLU A 236 35.34 19.07 32.70
CA GLU A 236 35.56 19.65 31.35
C GLU A 236 35.17 18.57 30.28
N ILE A 237 35.76 18.28 29.10
CA ILE A 237 37.00 18.65 28.41
C ILE A 237 36.71 19.04 26.93
N GLY A 238 37.34 20.13 26.50
CA GLY A 238 37.61 20.63 25.14
C GLY A 238 37.10 19.92 23.87
N PHE A 239 36.33 20.67 23.07
CA PHE A 239 36.23 20.52 21.61
C PHE A 239 37.17 21.51 20.88
N PRO A 240 37.98 21.08 19.90
CA PRO A 240 38.81 21.98 19.10
C PRO A 240 38.13 22.43 17.79
N GLU A 241 37.92 23.73 17.66
CA GLU A 241 37.83 24.44 16.38
C GLU A 241 39.24 24.73 15.80
N PRO A 242 39.39 25.24 14.55
CA PRO A 242 38.54 25.13 13.35
C PRO A 242 39.38 24.75 12.11
N ASN A 243 38.81 24.84 10.88
CA ASN A 243 39.55 25.43 9.76
C ASN A 243 38.67 25.91 8.59
N TYR A 244 38.63 27.22 8.37
CA TYR A 244 38.02 27.87 7.20
C TYR A 244 39.14 28.43 6.30
N ILE A 245 39.23 27.98 5.05
CA ILE A 245 40.13 28.60 4.06
C ILE A 245 39.35 29.64 3.25
N LYS A 246 39.82 30.90 3.32
CA LYS A 246 39.32 32.01 2.50
C LYS A 246 40.07 32.06 1.17
N THR A 247 39.35 32.29 0.07
CA THR A 247 39.93 32.89 -1.14
C THR A 247 39.27 34.24 -1.43
N GLN A 248 40.04 35.11 -2.07
CA GLN A 248 39.85 36.57 -2.09
C GLN A 248 38.86 37.01 -3.18
N GLY A 249 38.43 38.27 -3.16
CA GLY A 249 37.57 38.82 -4.21
C GLY A 249 37.70 40.33 -4.39
N GLY A 250 37.02 40.86 -5.41
CA GLY A 250 36.91 42.27 -5.74
C GLY A 250 36.93 42.54 -7.25
N PRO A 251 36.58 43.75 -7.72
CA PRO A 251 36.05 44.90 -6.97
C PRO A 251 34.54 45.14 -7.21
N ARG A 252 33.95 46.07 -6.45
CA ARG A 252 32.61 46.63 -6.71
C ARG A 252 32.71 47.84 -7.65
N GLU A 253 31.84 47.93 -8.65
CA GLU A 253 31.44 49.20 -9.26
C GLU A 253 29.99 49.57 -8.89
N LYS A 254 29.59 50.82 -9.18
CA LYS A 254 28.38 51.46 -8.62
C LYS A 254 27.37 51.83 -9.71
N GLY A 255 26.08 51.61 -9.45
CA GLY A 255 25.10 52.68 -9.70
C GLY A 255 23.69 52.34 -10.16
N LYS A 256 22.74 52.95 -9.44
CA LYS A 256 21.49 53.57 -9.93
C LYS A 256 20.34 52.66 -10.43
N ASN A 257 19.37 52.52 -9.53
CA ASN A 257 17.91 52.50 -9.73
C ASN A 257 17.35 52.48 -11.17
N LYS A 258 16.37 51.60 -11.39
CA LYS A 258 15.04 51.99 -11.90
C LYS A 258 13.93 51.07 -11.35
N ARG A 259 12.72 51.61 -11.23
CA ARG A 259 11.47 50.90 -10.89
C ARG A 259 10.67 50.65 -12.18
N GLY A 260 9.81 49.62 -12.18
CA GLY A 260 9.22 49.06 -13.40
C GLY A 260 10.25 48.16 -14.11
N ILE A 261 9.90 47.04 -14.74
CA ILE A 261 8.61 46.49 -15.22
C ILE A 261 8.68 44.96 -14.93
N PHE A 262 7.63 44.15 -14.72
CA PHE A 262 6.21 44.24 -15.07
C PHE A 262 5.28 43.86 -13.91
N ALA A 263 4.18 44.60 -13.77
CA ALA A 263 3.00 44.23 -12.99
C ALA A 263 1.72 44.53 -13.80
N ASP A 264 1.75 44.24 -15.12
CA ASP A 264 0.72 44.59 -16.10
C ASP A 264 0.44 43.40 -17.05
N ALA A 265 0.15 42.24 -16.48
CA ALA A 265 -0.29 41.02 -17.21
C ALA A 265 -1.60 40.42 -16.66
N MET A 266 -2.24 41.10 -15.70
CA MET A 266 -3.45 40.66 -14.99
C MET A 266 -4.57 41.72 -15.05
N LYS A 267 -4.82 42.27 -16.25
CA LYS A 267 -5.86 43.29 -16.47
C LYS A 267 -6.50 43.32 -17.87
N ALA A 268 -6.59 42.15 -18.51
CA ALA A 268 -7.00 42.03 -19.92
C ALA A 268 -8.08 40.97 -20.22
N MET A 269 -8.92 40.58 -19.24
CA MET A 269 -10.13 39.76 -19.46
C MET A 269 -11.36 40.30 -18.72
N SER A 270 -11.65 41.60 -18.89
CA SER A 270 -12.95 42.18 -18.52
C SER A 270 -13.25 43.41 -19.39
N ALA A 271 -13.74 43.19 -20.60
CA ALA A 271 -14.17 44.23 -21.53
C ALA A 271 -15.16 43.67 -22.58
N ALA A 272 -15.95 44.55 -23.19
CA ALA A 272 -16.75 44.30 -24.40
C ALA A 272 -17.98 43.37 -24.32
N ARG A 273 -18.78 43.44 -23.25
CA ARG A 273 -20.24 43.18 -23.34
C ARG A 273 -20.98 44.51 -23.52
N MET A 274 -21.34 44.88 -24.75
CA MET A 274 -22.52 45.69 -25.14
C MET A 274 -22.47 46.13 -26.62
N GLY A 275 -23.43 45.65 -27.42
CA GLY A 275 -23.83 46.23 -28.71
C GLY A 275 -25.36 46.24 -28.77
N LYS A 276 -25.99 47.32 -29.23
CA LYS A 276 -27.44 47.53 -29.12
C LYS A 276 -28.22 46.97 -30.32
N ALA A 277 -29.46 46.55 -30.04
CA ALA A 277 -30.40 46.00 -31.01
C ALA A 277 -31.08 47.05 -31.91
N LYS A 278 -31.82 46.57 -32.91
CA LYS A 278 -32.98 47.25 -33.52
C LYS A 278 -34.02 46.22 -33.98
N GLU A 279 -35.28 46.64 -34.04
CA GLU A 279 -36.46 45.80 -34.32
C GLU A 279 -36.60 45.47 -35.84
N SER A 280 -37.57 44.70 -36.36
CA SER A 280 -38.94 44.43 -35.86
C SER A 280 -39.66 43.25 -36.52
N ALA A 281 -40.84 42.94 -35.96
CA ALA A 281 -41.99 42.20 -36.50
C ALA A 281 -41.98 40.65 -36.43
N PRO A 282 -43.14 40.00 -36.17
CA PRO A 282 -43.23 38.56 -35.88
C PRO A 282 -43.88 37.74 -37.01
N MET A 283 -43.72 36.41 -36.96
CA MET A 283 -44.63 35.49 -37.65
C MET A 283 -44.71 34.14 -36.94
N GLU A 284 -45.89 33.52 -36.96
CA GLU A 284 -46.17 32.20 -36.40
C GLU A 284 -45.63 31.10 -37.34
N CYS A 285 -45.09 30.00 -36.79
CA CYS A 285 -45.36 28.67 -37.35
C CYS A 285 -44.97 27.51 -36.40
N GLN A 286 -45.99 26.71 -36.08
CA GLN A 286 -46.04 25.24 -36.14
C GLN A 286 -44.89 24.41 -35.54
N ALA A 287 -45.26 23.51 -34.63
CA ALA A 287 -44.40 22.41 -34.19
C ALA A 287 -44.32 21.33 -35.30
N GLU A 288 -43.21 21.28 -36.03
CA GLU A 288 -42.88 20.12 -36.86
C GLU A 288 -42.41 18.97 -35.97
N MET A 289 -43.28 17.99 -35.74
CA MET A 289 -42.85 16.67 -35.27
C MET A 289 -42.03 15.99 -36.37
N MET A 290 -40.72 16.25 -36.38
CA MET A 290 -39.74 15.50 -37.16
C MET A 290 -39.70 14.05 -36.70
N PHE A 291 -40.65 13.24 -37.18
CA PHE A 291 -40.57 11.79 -37.20
C PHE A 291 -39.42 11.39 -38.14
N GLY A 292 -38.19 11.49 -37.61
CA GLY A 292 -37.01 10.95 -38.25
C GLY A 292 -37.29 9.49 -38.60
N THR A 293 -37.17 9.16 -39.89
CA THR A 293 -37.54 7.85 -40.43
C THR A 293 -36.92 6.75 -39.57
N ALA A 294 -37.76 5.89 -39.00
CA ALA A 294 -37.31 4.82 -38.13
C ALA A 294 -36.22 4.02 -38.85
N LYS A 295 -35.01 4.04 -38.28
CA LYS A 295 -33.92 3.16 -38.70
C LYS A 295 -34.48 1.74 -38.69
N GLU A 296 -34.17 0.97 -39.73
CA GLU A 296 -34.53 -0.45 -39.78
C GLU A 296 -34.07 -1.10 -38.48
N SER A 297 -34.97 -1.83 -37.82
CA SER A 297 -34.67 -2.46 -36.54
C SER A 297 -33.61 -3.54 -36.77
N GLN A 298 -32.34 -3.18 -36.55
CA GLN A 298 -31.24 -4.14 -36.45
C GLN A 298 -31.70 -5.28 -35.53
N SER A 299 -31.64 -6.52 -36.00
CA SER A 299 -31.98 -7.65 -35.14
C SER A 299 -31.11 -7.58 -33.88
N LEU A 300 -31.63 -8.05 -32.74
CA LEU A 300 -30.80 -8.24 -31.56
C LEU A 300 -29.57 -9.11 -31.92
N ASP A 301 -29.74 -10.10 -32.79
CA ASP A 301 -28.65 -10.93 -33.31
C ASP A 301 -27.63 -10.15 -34.16
N ASP A 302 -28.04 -9.08 -34.85
CA ASP A 302 -27.16 -8.28 -35.71
C ASP A 302 -26.43 -7.19 -34.93
N ALA A 303 -27.12 -6.54 -33.99
CA ALA A 303 -26.48 -5.66 -33.01
C ALA A 303 -25.45 -6.42 -32.15
N LEU A 304 -25.77 -7.65 -31.73
CA LEU A 304 -24.82 -8.53 -31.04
C LEU A 304 -23.63 -8.90 -31.93
N LYS A 305 -23.82 -9.19 -33.23
CA LYS A 305 -22.71 -9.45 -34.18
C LYS A 305 -21.75 -8.27 -34.31
N GLU A 306 -22.27 -7.03 -34.34
CA GLU A 306 -21.40 -5.84 -34.42
C GLU A 306 -20.58 -5.61 -33.14
N MET A 307 -21.02 -6.13 -31.99
CA MET A 307 -20.24 -6.10 -30.73
C MET A 307 -19.11 -7.15 -30.65
N TYR A 308 -19.09 -8.17 -31.52
CA TYR A 308 -18.21 -9.36 -31.39
C TYR A 308 -16.77 -9.18 -31.93
N THR A 309 -16.27 -7.96 -32.12
CA THR A 309 -14.99 -7.72 -32.81
C THR A 309 -13.74 -8.04 -31.99
N ASP A 310 -13.77 -7.85 -30.67
CA ASP A 310 -12.67 -8.16 -29.75
C ASP A 310 -13.17 -8.77 -28.43
N SER A 311 -12.86 -10.04 -28.19
CA SER A 311 -13.09 -10.67 -26.87
C SER A 311 -12.03 -10.20 -25.86
N PHE A 312 -12.32 -10.34 -24.56
CA PHE A 312 -11.38 -9.98 -23.49
C PHE A 312 -9.99 -10.61 -23.68
N GLU A 313 -9.91 -11.87 -24.13
CA GLU A 313 -8.66 -12.58 -24.38
C GLU A 313 -7.89 -12.02 -25.58
N LYS A 314 -8.60 -11.58 -26.62
CA LYS A 314 -8.02 -10.96 -27.82
C LYS A 314 -7.49 -9.56 -27.49
N HIS A 315 -8.22 -8.79 -26.68
CA HIS A 315 -7.76 -7.48 -26.20
C HIS A 315 -6.60 -7.59 -25.20
N LEU A 316 -6.63 -8.58 -24.29
CA LEU A 316 -5.50 -8.91 -23.42
C LEU A 316 -4.24 -9.21 -24.26
N GLN A 317 -4.35 -10.05 -25.30
CA GLN A 317 -3.22 -10.29 -26.22
C GLN A 317 -2.76 -9.03 -26.95
N GLN A 318 -3.65 -8.11 -27.33
CA GLN A 318 -3.28 -6.81 -27.91
C GLN A 318 -2.50 -5.94 -26.92
N LEU A 319 -2.94 -5.82 -25.67
CA LEU A 319 -2.25 -5.06 -24.62
C LEU A 319 -0.85 -5.63 -24.31
N ILE A 320 -0.72 -6.95 -24.24
CA ILE A 320 0.57 -7.64 -24.08
C ILE A 320 1.54 -7.26 -25.21
N ASN A 321 1.09 -7.38 -26.46
CA ASN A 321 1.89 -7.02 -27.63
C ASN A 321 2.21 -5.51 -27.70
N LYS A 322 1.26 -4.64 -27.28
CA LYS A 322 1.42 -3.17 -27.21
C LYS A 322 2.48 -2.75 -26.18
N LYS A 323 2.48 -3.37 -25.00
CA LYS A 323 3.43 -3.08 -23.90
C LYS A 323 4.79 -3.78 -24.09
N GLY A 324 4.89 -4.75 -24.99
CA GLY A 324 6.13 -5.49 -25.29
C GLY A 324 6.57 -6.48 -24.22
N LEU A 325 5.68 -6.76 -23.24
CA LEU A 325 5.96 -7.60 -22.08
C LEU A 325 5.93 -9.09 -22.46
N LYS A 326 6.75 -9.91 -21.78
CA LYS A 326 6.68 -11.37 -21.92
C LYS A 326 5.52 -11.92 -21.10
N ASN A 327 4.82 -12.93 -21.62
CA ASN A 327 3.78 -13.66 -20.86
C ASN A 327 4.26 -14.10 -19.47
N SER A 328 5.53 -14.51 -19.34
CA SER A 328 6.15 -14.90 -18.06
C SER A 328 6.28 -13.75 -17.06
N GLU A 329 6.66 -12.57 -17.53
CA GLU A 329 6.74 -11.36 -16.71
C GLU A 329 5.34 -10.97 -16.20
N ILE A 330 4.33 -11.02 -17.08
CA ILE A 330 2.95 -10.64 -16.75
C ILE A 330 2.35 -11.56 -15.68
N TYR A 331 2.44 -12.90 -15.82
CA TYR A 331 1.88 -13.78 -14.78
C TYR A 331 2.72 -13.83 -13.49
N ALA A 332 4.00 -13.46 -13.54
CA ALA A 332 4.81 -13.25 -12.34
C ALA A 332 4.36 -11.97 -11.59
N VAL A 333 4.39 -10.81 -12.25
CA VAL A 333 4.02 -9.51 -11.63
C VAL A 333 2.54 -9.49 -11.21
N ALA A 334 1.63 -10.07 -12.00
CA ALA A 334 0.22 -10.20 -11.62
C ALA A 334 -0.06 -11.23 -10.51
N ASN A 335 0.97 -11.90 -9.97
CA ASN A 335 0.84 -12.94 -8.95
C ASN A 335 -0.05 -14.15 -9.36
N ILE A 336 -0.28 -14.37 -10.67
CA ILE A 336 -1.19 -15.40 -11.24
C ILE A 336 -0.44 -16.69 -11.64
N SER A 337 -1.07 -17.86 -11.59
CA SER A 337 -0.39 -19.10 -12.03
C SER A 337 -0.30 -19.19 -13.56
N LYS A 338 0.85 -19.63 -14.06
CA LYS A 338 1.12 -19.94 -15.49
C LYS A 338 0.04 -20.82 -16.12
N GLN A 339 -0.49 -21.79 -15.36
CA GLN A 339 -1.60 -22.65 -15.80
C GLN A 339 -2.93 -21.90 -15.92
N TYR A 340 -3.27 -21.04 -14.94
CA TYR A 340 -4.46 -20.20 -14.97
C TYR A 340 -4.40 -19.20 -16.14
N PHE A 341 -3.29 -18.48 -16.28
CA PHE A 341 -3.06 -17.54 -17.39
C PHE A 341 -3.16 -18.24 -18.76
N SER A 342 -2.64 -19.46 -18.88
CA SER A 342 -2.76 -20.28 -20.10
C SER A 342 -4.16 -20.81 -20.40
N LYS A 343 -5.08 -20.84 -19.41
CA LYS A 343 -6.51 -21.11 -19.60
C LYS A 343 -7.29 -19.84 -19.93
N LEU A 344 -6.93 -18.73 -19.26
CA LEU A 344 -7.49 -17.40 -19.48
C LEU A 344 -7.29 -16.95 -20.93
N LEU A 345 -6.06 -17.01 -21.46
CA LEU A 345 -5.76 -16.68 -22.86
C LEU A 345 -6.49 -17.55 -23.91
N LYS A 346 -7.18 -18.62 -23.49
CA LYS A 346 -7.97 -19.54 -24.33
C LYS A 346 -9.49 -19.41 -24.11
N GLY A 347 -9.94 -18.44 -23.30
CA GLY A 347 -11.34 -18.28 -22.92
C GLY A 347 -11.92 -19.44 -22.08
N GLN A 348 -11.06 -20.25 -21.45
CA GLN A 348 -11.48 -21.44 -20.69
C GLN A 348 -11.87 -21.14 -19.23
N VAL A 349 -11.57 -19.93 -18.75
CA VAL A 349 -11.86 -19.47 -17.39
C VAL A 349 -12.22 -17.99 -17.47
N LYS A 350 -13.39 -17.60 -16.94
CA LYS A 350 -13.70 -16.17 -16.70
C LYS A 350 -12.88 -15.70 -15.49
N PRO A 351 -12.13 -14.58 -15.58
CA PRO A 351 -11.42 -14.05 -14.43
C PRO A 351 -12.39 -13.43 -13.42
N SER A 352 -12.07 -13.48 -12.13
CA SER A 352 -12.75 -12.65 -11.13
C SER A 352 -12.25 -11.20 -11.22
N LYS A 353 -12.94 -10.26 -10.58
CA LYS A 353 -12.58 -8.83 -10.66
C LYS A 353 -11.16 -8.59 -10.14
N GLU A 354 -10.78 -9.26 -9.05
CA GLU A 354 -9.48 -9.19 -8.39
C GLU A 354 -8.36 -9.70 -9.32
N LYS A 355 -8.65 -10.71 -10.14
CA LYS A 355 -7.73 -11.19 -11.19
C LYS A 355 -7.62 -10.21 -12.36
N VAL A 356 -8.69 -9.49 -12.73
CA VAL A 356 -8.59 -8.42 -13.74
C VAL A 356 -7.80 -7.22 -13.20
N LEU A 357 -7.97 -6.87 -11.92
CA LEU A 357 -7.17 -5.83 -11.24
C LEU A 357 -5.68 -6.20 -11.20
N SER A 358 -5.30 -7.39 -10.71
CA SER A 358 -3.89 -7.80 -10.68
C SER A 358 -3.27 -7.94 -12.09
N LEU A 359 -4.07 -8.26 -13.12
CA LEU A 359 -3.64 -8.20 -14.52
C LEU A 359 -3.45 -6.77 -15.03
N ALA A 360 -4.32 -5.82 -14.67
CA ALA A 360 -4.16 -4.41 -15.04
C ALA A 360 -2.85 -3.84 -14.44
N VAL A 361 -2.59 -4.15 -13.17
CA VAL A 361 -1.33 -3.82 -12.49
C VAL A 361 -0.14 -4.51 -13.17
N GLY A 362 -0.20 -5.82 -13.43
CA GLY A 362 0.87 -6.58 -14.10
C GLY A 362 1.15 -6.17 -15.56
N LEU A 363 0.17 -5.60 -16.26
CA LEU A 363 0.31 -4.98 -17.58
C LEU A 363 0.77 -3.52 -17.54
N ARG A 364 0.90 -2.95 -16.33
CA ARG A 364 1.23 -1.54 -16.05
C ARG A 364 0.30 -0.59 -16.82
N LEU A 365 -1.01 -0.82 -16.66
CA LEU A 365 -2.06 0.01 -17.24
C LEU A 365 -2.25 1.28 -16.39
N ASN A 366 -2.43 2.43 -17.03
CA ASN A 366 -2.88 3.63 -16.31
C ASN A 366 -4.38 3.52 -15.92
N LEU A 367 -4.93 4.53 -15.25
CA LEU A 367 -6.32 4.48 -14.77
C LEU A 367 -7.34 4.31 -15.90
N ASP A 368 -7.20 5.03 -17.01
CA ASP A 368 -8.10 4.94 -18.17
C ASP A 368 -8.02 3.56 -18.85
N GLU A 369 -6.81 3.08 -19.13
CA GLU A 369 -6.57 1.73 -19.68
C GLU A 369 -7.12 0.65 -18.73
N THR A 370 -7.05 0.85 -17.41
CA THR A 370 -7.59 -0.07 -16.40
C THR A 370 -9.11 -0.08 -16.38
N VAL A 371 -9.76 1.09 -16.46
CA VAL A 371 -11.23 1.21 -16.50
C VAL A 371 -11.79 0.54 -17.75
N ASP A 372 -11.18 0.73 -18.92
CA ASP A 372 -11.62 0.06 -20.15
C ASP A 372 -11.32 -1.44 -20.15
N PHE A 373 -10.19 -1.86 -19.59
CA PHE A 373 -9.86 -3.28 -19.42
C PHE A 373 -10.84 -4.01 -18.47
N LEU A 374 -11.28 -3.34 -17.38
CA LEU A 374 -12.33 -3.84 -16.49
C LEU A 374 -13.69 -3.92 -17.21
N ARG A 375 -14.08 -2.87 -17.96
CA ARG A 375 -15.32 -2.85 -18.76
C ARG A 375 -15.38 -4.05 -19.72
N LEU A 376 -14.28 -4.35 -20.42
CA LEU A 376 -14.18 -5.50 -21.33
C LEU A 376 -14.32 -6.87 -20.63
N ALA A 377 -13.98 -6.97 -19.34
CA ALA A 377 -14.21 -8.17 -18.53
C ALA A 377 -15.64 -8.25 -17.92
N GLY A 378 -16.41 -7.17 -18.02
CA GLY A 378 -17.73 -7.01 -17.39
C GLY A 378 -17.64 -6.58 -15.92
N TYR A 379 -16.64 -5.77 -15.56
CA TYR A 379 -16.43 -5.21 -14.23
C TYR A 379 -16.27 -3.68 -14.28
N ALA A 380 -16.34 -3.04 -13.11
CA ALA A 380 -16.05 -1.62 -12.93
C ALA A 380 -15.38 -1.38 -11.57
N LEU A 381 -14.64 -0.28 -11.44
CA LEU A 381 -14.23 0.26 -10.14
C LEU A 381 -15.46 0.85 -9.43
N SER A 382 -15.51 0.71 -8.11
CA SER A 382 -16.55 1.24 -7.24
C SER A 382 -15.89 2.15 -6.19
N PRO A 383 -16.32 3.42 -6.04
CA PRO A 383 -15.71 4.34 -5.08
C PRO A 383 -15.91 3.89 -3.61
N ILE A 384 -16.91 3.04 -3.35
CA ILE A 384 -17.22 2.51 -2.02
C ILE A 384 -16.39 1.26 -1.69
N SER A 385 -15.69 0.66 -2.67
CA SER A 385 -14.85 -0.51 -2.43
C SER A 385 -13.44 -0.10 -2.04
N GLN A 386 -13.09 -0.28 -0.76
CA GLN A 386 -11.73 0.00 -0.27
C GLN A 386 -10.65 -0.72 -1.10
N THR A 387 -10.91 -1.96 -1.56
CA THR A 387 -10.01 -2.69 -2.47
C THR A 387 -9.78 -1.96 -3.79
N ASP A 388 -10.83 -1.38 -4.40
CA ASP A 388 -10.69 -0.59 -5.62
C ASP A 388 -9.95 0.72 -5.37
N VAL A 389 -10.21 1.40 -4.24
CA VAL A 389 -9.55 2.68 -3.90
C VAL A 389 -8.06 2.47 -3.62
N VAL A 390 -7.67 1.41 -2.92
CA VAL A 390 -6.27 1.00 -2.75
C VAL A 390 -5.63 0.73 -4.12
N VAL A 391 -6.26 -0.05 -5.00
CA VAL A 391 -5.69 -0.31 -6.34
C VAL A 391 -5.63 0.95 -7.20
N LYS A 392 -6.62 1.86 -7.10
CA LYS A 392 -6.63 3.17 -7.75
C LYS A 392 -5.42 4.01 -7.31
N TYR A 393 -5.15 4.08 -6.00
CA TYR A 393 -3.98 4.76 -5.45
C TYR A 393 -2.67 4.27 -6.08
N PHE A 394 -2.43 2.95 -6.06
CA PHE A 394 -1.17 2.37 -6.56
C PHE A 394 -0.98 2.60 -8.07
N ILE A 395 -2.06 2.53 -8.86
CA ILE A 395 -2.04 2.82 -10.30
C ILE A 395 -1.75 4.31 -10.58
N ILE A 396 -2.30 5.24 -9.78
CA ILE A 396 -2.03 6.68 -9.89
C ILE A 396 -0.57 7.02 -9.56
N HIS A 397 0.02 6.32 -8.59
CA HIS A 397 1.42 6.51 -8.17
C HIS A 397 2.45 5.70 -8.97
N GLU A 398 2.01 5.00 -10.04
CA GLU A 398 2.83 4.14 -10.91
C GLU A 398 3.59 2.99 -10.19
N ASP A 399 3.23 2.64 -8.95
CA ASP A 399 3.81 1.50 -8.23
C ASP A 399 3.03 0.22 -8.55
N TYR A 400 3.46 -0.45 -9.64
CA TYR A 400 2.82 -1.65 -10.16
C TYR A 400 3.22 -2.95 -9.44
N ASN A 401 3.60 -2.91 -8.15
CA ASN A 401 3.94 -4.10 -7.37
C ASN A 401 2.72 -4.73 -6.68
N VAL A 402 2.17 -5.81 -7.26
CA VAL A 402 1.02 -6.54 -6.70
C VAL A 402 1.29 -7.09 -5.29
N MET A 403 2.54 -7.43 -4.92
CA MET A 403 2.83 -7.88 -3.55
C MET A 403 2.68 -6.76 -2.52
N LYS A 404 3.06 -5.51 -2.87
CA LYS A 404 2.81 -4.34 -2.02
C LYS A 404 1.31 -4.08 -1.88
N ILE A 405 0.56 -4.18 -2.98
CA ILE A 405 -0.91 -4.04 -2.96
C ILE A 405 -1.54 -5.13 -2.07
N ASP A 406 -1.15 -6.39 -2.24
CA ASP A 406 -1.64 -7.52 -1.43
C ASP A 406 -1.33 -7.32 0.08
N ILE A 407 -0.18 -6.72 0.41
CA ILE A 407 0.20 -6.35 1.79
C ILE A 407 -0.64 -5.18 2.29
N THR A 408 -0.76 -4.08 1.55
CA THR A 408 -1.59 -2.93 1.98
C THR A 408 -3.06 -3.32 2.15
N LEU A 409 -3.61 -4.16 1.28
CA LEU A 409 -4.95 -4.73 1.46
C LEU A 409 -5.04 -5.53 2.76
N PHE A 410 -4.06 -6.38 3.05
CA PHE A 410 -3.98 -7.16 4.28
C PHE A 410 -3.84 -6.28 5.54
N ASP A 411 -3.11 -5.15 5.48
CA ASP A 411 -3.01 -4.16 6.56
C ASP A 411 -4.36 -3.49 6.85
N TYR A 412 -5.21 -3.25 5.85
CA TYR A 412 -6.61 -2.83 6.06
C TYR A 412 -7.55 -3.99 6.48
N GLY A 413 -7.06 -5.22 6.60
CA GLY A 413 -7.87 -6.41 6.89
C GLY A 413 -8.71 -6.90 5.70
N LEU A 414 -8.35 -6.50 4.47
CA LEU A 414 -9.01 -6.86 3.22
C LEU A 414 -8.37 -8.10 2.58
N ASP A 415 -9.07 -8.65 1.59
CA ASP A 415 -8.60 -9.81 0.83
C ASP A 415 -7.58 -9.40 -0.26
N PRO A 416 -6.40 -10.07 -0.35
CA PRO A 416 -5.41 -9.79 -1.39
C PRO A 416 -5.88 -10.23 -2.78
N LEU A 417 -5.46 -9.50 -3.82
CA LEU A 417 -5.82 -9.76 -5.22
C LEU A 417 -5.33 -11.14 -5.69
N SER A 418 -4.25 -11.62 -5.09
CA SER A 418 -3.59 -12.88 -5.43
C SER A 418 -4.31 -14.16 -4.99
N LYS A 419 -5.36 -14.11 -4.15
CA LYS A 419 -6.13 -15.29 -3.69
C LYS A 419 -6.40 -16.32 -4.80
N GLY A 420 -6.04 -17.58 -4.56
CA GLY A 420 -6.02 -18.67 -5.55
C GLY A 420 -7.41 -19.17 -5.98
#